data_AF-A0A261BDK4-F1
#
_entry.id   AF-A0A261BDK4-F1
#
_cell.length_a   1.000
_cell.length_b   1.000
_cell.length_c   1.000
_cell.angle_alpha   90.00
_cell.angle_beta   90.00
_cell.angle_gamma   90.00
#
_symmetry.space_group_name_H-M   'P 1'
#
loop_
_entity.id
_entity.type
_entity.pdbx_description
1 polymer ?
#
loop_
_entity_poly.entity_id
_entity_poly.type
_entity_poly.pdbx_seq_one_letter_code
_entity_poly.pdbx_strand_id
1 'polypeptide(L)'
;TITTFKRQSSYKLLSSKNSYVANFFAASNHHQLRFCGNKCYNHSTTQDVEDIQNGLDNSTFPTIREDTLTLLLMGDTQFHFPCEEDNVQCKLVSKRPRSRFFLNSRLEFIDGVEVNETLRQGRDSCTKIESRFANRVQRQALDALISSMDYKPAALVINGDLTDFGHLHQLHEFRQVWYNNFPIPFILGLGNHDYQNNINDCALNFCAHTMLSWYTDYVKNMSLVADIQRKTVKFDVEFTGSLAYTETVCSSSRKLCAFVIQLNNAIDYNVEFSSLFVKWNISSPMKYLHNELNLLGSTSLPILLNMHQCESMHIHKIKMMLRRWMSTVKKSFESNHRVPRIGAFYAHMHQRHEVTLECIEGYKVPFVYIGSVPNNRFTKFDMTASTATITGYKARDSLMYNGEILEQLETVDLWGPCVRTEHFRFEDHVTRKRRDFIRRNRNQADFSSDASALFF
;
A
#
# COMPACT_ATOMS: atom_id res chain seq x y z
N THR A 1 68.84 -21.90 -19.35
CA THR A 1 67.98 -21.72 -18.16
C THR A 1 66.88 -20.73 -18.50
N ILE A 2 65.92 -21.17 -19.33
CA ILE A 2 64.46 -21.25 -19.08
C ILE A 2 63.82 -19.85 -18.83
N THR A 3 63.46 -19.06 -19.85
CA THR A 3 62.25 -19.05 -20.74
C THR A 3 60.94 -18.52 -20.14
N THR A 4 60.54 -17.34 -20.64
CA THR A 4 59.21 -16.96 -21.19
C THR A 4 58.01 -17.90 -21.01
N PHE A 5 56.86 -17.33 -20.63
CA PHE A 5 55.54 -17.77 -21.13
C PHE A 5 54.59 -16.59 -21.37
N LYS A 6 54.45 -16.22 -22.65
CA LYS A 6 53.22 -15.63 -23.22
C LYS A 6 52.28 -16.81 -23.50
N ARG A 7 50.99 -16.70 -23.17
CA ARG A 7 49.95 -17.55 -23.78
C ARG A 7 48.68 -16.74 -24.01
N GLN A 8 48.30 -16.63 -25.28
CA GLN A 8 46.97 -16.26 -25.76
C GLN A 8 45.97 -17.39 -25.47
N SER A 9 44.69 -17.04 -25.27
CA SER A 9 43.50 -17.81 -25.69
C SER A 9 42.24 -17.04 -25.26
N SER A 10 41.67 -16.16 -26.10
CA SER A 10 40.48 -16.41 -26.93
C SER A 10 39.29 -17.08 -26.22
N TYR A 11 38.20 -16.33 -26.00
CA TYR A 11 36.84 -16.85 -26.07
C TYR A 11 35.92 -15.90 -26.86
N LYS A 12 35.21 -16.55 -27.78
CA LYS A 12 34.32 -16.09 -28.85
C LYS A 12 33.26 -15.06 -28.41
N LEU A 13 33.20 -13.96 -29.15
CA LEU A 13 31.96 -13.26 -29.45
C LEU A 13 31.08 -14.18 -30.32
N LEU A 14 29.84 -14.39 -29.91
CA LEU A 14 28.75 -14.77 -30.80
C LEU A 14 27.79 -13.59 -30.88
N SER A 15 27.72 -13.04 -32.09
CA SER A 15 26.82 -11.96 -32.47
C SER A 15 25.38 -12.48 -32.54
N SER A 16 24.43 -11.69 -32.09
CA SER A 16 23.20 -11.55 -32.86
C SER A 16 22.81 -10.07 -32.90
N LYS A 17 22.72 -9.59 -34.13
CA LYS A 17 22.30 -8.25 -34.51
C LYS A 17 20.84 -8.05 -34.12
N ASN A 18 20.50 -6.87 -33.62
CA ASN A 18 19.43 -6.08 -34.22
C ASN A 18 19.66 -4.60 -33.93
N SER A 19 20.09 -3.94 -34.99
CA SER A 19 20.11 -2.49 -35.17
C SER A 19 18.68 -1.96 -35.19
N TYR A 20 18.37 -0.95 -34.38
CA TYR A 20 17.56 0.21 -34.75
C TYR A 20 17.80 1.29 -33.70
N VAL A 21 18.77 2.17 -33.97
CA VAL A 21 18.88 3.47 -33.32
C VAL A 21 18.82 4.50 -34.43
N ALA A 22 17.70 5.20 -34.52
CA ALA A 22 17.62 6.53 -35.10
C ALA A 22 16.42 7.26 -34.50
N ASN A 23 16.76 8.30 -33.72
CA ASN A 23 16.05 9.57 -33.57
C ASN A 23 14.56 9.56 -33.25
N PHE A 24 14.21 10.00 -32.04
CA PHE A 24 13.19 11.03 -31.86
C PHE A 24 13.49 11.86 -30.61
N PHE A 25 14.08 13.03 -30.82
CA PHE A 25 13.87 14.19 -29.95
C PHE A 25 12.45 14.69 -30.21
N ALA A 26 11.61 14.74 -29.18
CA ALA A 26 10.40 15.55 -29.19
C ALA A 26 10.19 16.12 -27.80
N ALA A 27 10.63 17.38 -27.65
CA ALA A 27 10.25 18.25 -26.56
C ALA A 27 8.76 18.60 -26.72
N SER A 28 7.93 18.30 -25.73
CA SER A 28 6.57 18.81 -25.64
C SER A 28 6.54 20.03 -24.72
N ASN A 29 6.64 21.20 -25.33
CA ASN A 29 6.32 22.49 -24.73
C ASN A 29 4.80 22.55 -24.45
N HIS A 30 4.40 22.62 -23.18
CA HIS A 30 3.05 23.05 -22.83
C HIS A 30 2.99 24.58 -22.83
N HIS A 31 2.44 25.15 -23.91
CA HIS A 31 2.03 26.54 -23.94
C HIS A 31 0.72 26.71 -23.14
N GLN A 32 0.80 27.47 -22.05
CA GLN A 32 -0.34 28.19 -21.50
C GLN A 32 -0.78 29.26 -22.49
N LEU A 33 -2.07 29.28 -22.82
CA LEU A 33 -2.73 30.43 -23.42
C LEU A 33 -3.90 30.84 -22.51
N ARG A 34 -3.69 31.96 -21.80
CA ARG A 34 -4.76 32.88 -21.40
C ARG A 34 -4.96 33.87 -22.55
N PHE A 35 -6.20 34.19 -22.91
CA PHE A 35 -6.67 35.57 -23.10
C PHE A 35 -8.21 35.63 -23.22
N CYS A 36 -8.76 36.73 -22.72
CA CYS A 36 -10.15 37.10 -22.49
C CYS A 36 -11.02 37.34 -23.76
N GLY A 37 -12.35 37.44 -23.59
CA GLY A 37 -13.18 38.25 -24.50
C GLY A 37 -14.68 37.99 -24.44
N ASN A 38 -15.43 38.95 -23.90
CA ASN A 38 -16.89 39.06 -23.90
C ASN A 38 -17.54 38.91 -25.29
N LYS A 39 -18.75 38.34 -25.34
CA LYS A 39 -19.87 38.87 -26.13
C LYS A 39 -21.20 38.28 -25.67
N CYS A 40 -22.02 39.13 -25.04
CA CYS A 40 -23.45 38.93 -24.88
C CYS A 40 -24.12 38.97 -26.26
N TYR A 41 -25.04 38.04 -26.52
CA TYR A 41 -26.06 38.20 -27.55
C TYR A 41 -27.43 37.91 -26.92
N ASN A 42 -28.21 38.99 -26.78
CA ASN A 42 -29.64 38.94 -26.60
C ASN A 42 -30.28 38.56 -27.94
N HIS A 43 -31.10 37.52 -27.95
CA HIS A 43 -32.22 37.46 -28.86
C HIS A 43 -33.46 37.01 -28.08
N SER A 44 -34.30 37.99 -27.78
CA SER A 44 -35.69 37.81 -27.45
C SER A 44 -36.44 37.40 -28.72
N THR A 45 -37.12 36.26 -28.69
CA THR A 45 -38.34 36.06 -29.48
C THR A 45 -39.33 35.32 -28.59
N THR A 46 -40.35 36.06 -28.19
CA THR A 46 -41.58 35.62 -27.55
C THR A 46 -42.47 35.00 -28.62
N GLN A 47 -42.71 33.71 -28.54
CA GLN A 47 -43.93 33.06 -29.04
C GLN A 47 -44.02 31.66 -28.41
N ASP A 48 -45.26 31.28 -28.08
CA ASP A 48 -45.69 29.95 -27.65
C ASP A 48 -45.61 29.65 -26.14
N VAL A 49 -46.32 30.50 -25.40
CA VAL A 49 -47.02 30.10 -24.16
C VAL A 49 -48.36 29.53 -24.59
N GLU A 50 -48.48 28.19 -24.63
CA GLU A 50 -49.72 27.37 -24.52
C GLU A 50 -49.47 26.01 -25.20
N ASP A 51 -48.63 25.14 -24.62
CA ASP A 51 -48.72 23.67 -24.87
C ASP A 51 -47.78 22.78 -24.02
N ILE A 52 -47.48 23.16 -22.77
CA ILE A 52 -46.76 22.25 -21.85
C ILE A 52 -47.36 22.34 -20.46
N GLN A 53 -48.60 21.86 -20.31
CA GLN A 53 -49.24 21.72 -19.01
C GLN A 53 -49.81 20.33 -18.73
N ASN A 54 -49.39 19.31 -19.49
CA ASN A 54 -49.75 17.91 -19.27
C ASN A 54 -48.55 16.96 -19.45
N GLY A 55 -47.48 17.19 -18.70
CA GLY A 55 -46.29 16.33 -18.74
C GLY A 55 -45.30 16.52 -17.58
N LEU A 56 -45.74 17.03 -16.44
CA LEU A 56 -44.91 17.26 -15.25
C LEU A 56 -45.32 16.29 -14.14
N ASP A 57 -45.10 14.99 -14.32
CA ASP A 57 -45.10 14.01 -13.24
C ASP A 57 -44.42 12.71 -13.73
N ASN A 58 -43.10 12.78 -13.95
CA ASN A 58 -42.15 11.66 -13.81
C ASN A 58 -40.71 12.00 -14.25
N SER A 59 -40.25 13.23 -14.04
CA SER A 59 -38.81 13.45 -13.98
C SER A 59 -38.33 13.07 -12.59
N THR A 60 -37.89 11.83 -12.41
CA THR A 60 -36.99 11.47 -11.31
C THR A 60 -35.79 12.41 -11.38
N PHE A 61 -35.80 13.46 -10.56
CA PHE A 61 -34.63 14.27 -10.31
C PHE A 61 -33.49 13.32 -9.95
N PRO A 62 -32.28 13.47 -10.53
CA PRO A 62 -31.15 12.69 -10.08
C PRO A 62 -31.00 12.98 -8.59
N THR A 63 -31.19 11.97 -7.75
CA THR A 63 -30.83 12.03 -6.33
C THR A 63 -29.43 12.62 -6.27
N ILE A 64 -29.29 13.81 -5.66
CA ILE A 64 -28.01 14.47 -5.46
C ILE A 64 -27.17 13.50 -4.64
N ARG A 65 -26.28 12.77 -5.30
CA ARG A 65 -25.41 11.80 -4.65
C ARG A 65 -24.45 12.56 -3.74
N GLU A 66 -24.35 12.12 -2.49
CA GLU A 66 -23.43 12.67 -1.52
C GLU A 66 -21.99 12.50 -2.03
N ASP A 67 -21.21 13.58 -2.02
CA ASP A 67 -19.80 13.51 -2.39
C ASP A 67 -19.04 12.62 -1.39
N THR A 68 -18.14 11.79 -1.89
CA THR A 68 -17.36 10.85 -1.07
C THR A 68 -15.89 10.91 -1.47
N LEU A 69 -15.00 11.06 -0.49
CA LEU A 69 -13.57 10.80 -0.66
C LEU A 69 -13.32 9.31 -0.43
N THR A 70 -12.92 8.59 -1.49
CA THR A 70 -12.54 7.18 -1.41
C THR A 70 -11.03 7.03 -1.62
N LEU A 71 -10.39 6.24 -0.77
CA LEU A 71 -9.01 5.76 -0.95
C LEU A 71 -8.99 4.24 -0.89
N LEU A 72 -8.13 3.62 -1.70
CA LEU A 72 -7.83 2.20 -1.60
C LEU A 72 -6.44 2.06 -0.96
N LEU A 73 -6.27 1.11 -0.04
CA LEU A 73 -5.03 0.89 0.70
C LEU A 73 -4.64 -0.58 0.67
N MET A 74 -3.39 -0.86 0.32
CA MET A 74 -2.79 -2.21 0.38
C MET A 74 -1.27 -2.12 0.61
N GLY A 75 -0.62 -3.26 0.81
CA GLY A 75 0.85 -3.36 0.82
C GLY A 75 1.33 -4.65 0.17
N ASP A 76 2.65 -4.79 0.09
CA ASP A 76 3.34 -6.04 -0.25
C ASP A 76 3.04 -6.50 -1.69
N THR A 77 3.30 -5.62 -2.67
CA THR A 77 3.08 -5.91 -4.10
C THR A 77 4.25 -6.62 -4.78
N GLN A 78 5.30 -6.92 -4.04
CA GLN A 78 6.49 -7.56 -4.58
C GLN A 78 6.16 -8.87 -5.29
N PHE A 79 6.94 -9.19 -6.31
CA PHE A 79 6.93 -10.52 -6.88
C PHE A 79 7.95 -11.35 -6.11
N HIS A 80 7.83 -12.67 -6.08
CA HIS A 80 8.74 -13.59 -5.36
C HIS A 80 8.47 -13.83 -3.86
N PHE A 81 7.24 -13.66 -3.40
CA PHE A 81 6.80 -14.18 -2.10
C PHE A 81 6.00 -15.51 -2.21
N PRO A 82 6.00 -16.36 -1.16
CA PRO A 82 4.95 -17.36 -0.98
C PRO A 82 3.64 -16.66 -0.56
N CYS A 83 2.50 -17.14 -1.05
CA CYS A 83 1.21 -16.71 -0.53
C CYS A 83 1.02 -17.12 0.94
N GLU A 84 0.10 -16.48 1.63
CA GLU A 84 -0.26 -16.91 2.99
C GLU A 84 -1.02 -18.24 2.98
N GLU A 85 -0.93 -19.00 4.08
CA GLU A 85 -1.60 -20.31 4.18
C GLU A 85 -3.13 -20.21 4.07
N ASP A 86 -3.70 -19.11 4.57
CA ASP A 86 -5.13 -18.83 4.50
C ASP A 86 -5.59 -18.35 3.10
N ASN A 87 -4.65 -18.10 2.19
CA ASN A 87 -4.93 -17.84 0.78
C ASN A 87 -5.07 -19.15 0.00
N VAL A 88 -6.16 -19.89 0.30
CA VAL A 88 -6.40 -21.24 -0.24
C VAL A 88 -6.37 -21.28 -1.77
N GLN A 89 -6.96 -20.29 -2.45
CA GLN A 89 -6.97 -20.20 -3.92
C GLN A 89 -5.56 -20.09 -4.50
N CYS A 90 -4.69 -19.31 -3.88
CA CYS A 90 -3.29 -19.23 -4.30
C CYS A 90 -2.54 -20.53 -4.03
N LYS A 91 -2.76 -21.16 -2.86
CA LYS A 91 -2.14 -22.45 -2.54
C LYS A 91 -2.61 -23.60 -3.43
N LEU A 92 -3.78 -23.48 -4.03
CA LEU A 92 -4.29 -24.45 -5.01
C LEU A 92 -3.52 -24.39 -6.32
N VAL A 93 -3.15 -23.21 -6.83
CA VAL A 93 -2.44 -23.10 -8.12
C VAL A 93 -1.03 -23.68 -8.07
N SER A 94 -0.39 -23.65 -6.90
CA SER A 94 0.94 -24.24 -6.68
C SER A 94 0.88 -25.70 -6.19
N LYS A 95 -0.30 -26.28 -5.94
CA LYS A 95 -0.42 -27.61 -5.31
C LYS A 95 0.36 -28.71 -6.05
N ARG A 96 0.17 -28.82 -7.36
CA ARG A 96 0.87 -29.82 -8.19
C ARG A 96 2.39 -29.62 -8.24
N PRO A 97 2.92 -28.42 -8.59
CA PRO A 97 4.37 -28.22 -8.59
C PRO A 97 4.99 -28.36 -7.20
N ARG A 98 4.31 -27.93 -6.12
CA ARG A 98 4.80 -28.16 -4.75
C ARG A 98 4.99 -29.64 -4.45
N SER A 99 4.00 -30.48 -4.74
CA SER A 99 4.12 -31.93 -4.56
C SER A 99 5.25 -32.54 -5.40
N ARG A 100 5.44 -32.06 -6.65
CA ARG A 100 6.54 -32.50 -7.53
C ARG A 100 7.93 -32.20 -6.96
N PHE A 101 8.08 -31.10 -6.24
CA PHE A 101 9.34 -30.65 -5.66
C PHE A 101 9.46 -30.94 -4.15
N PHE A 102 8.58 -31.79 -3.61
CA PHE A 102 8.57 -32.17 -2.19
C PHE A 102 8.46 -30.97 -1.23
N LEU A 103 7.61 -30.01 -1.59
CA LEU A 103 7.37 -28.79 -0.82
C LEU A 103 6.04 -28.87 -0.05
N ASN A 104 6.03 -28.36 1.18
CA ASN A 104 4.83 -28.17 1.98
C ASN A 104 4.02 -26.92 1.53
N SER A 105 2.99 -26.51 2.29
CA SER A 105 2.18 -25.31 1.99
C SER A 105 2.96 -23.99 2.09
N ARG A 106 4.06 -23.98 2.85
CA ARG A 106 4.93 -22.82 3.10
C ARG A 106 6.10 -22.73 2.12
N LEU A 107 6.14 -23.62 1.13
CA LEU A 107 7.26 -23.78 0.20
C LEU A 107 8.57 -24.20 0.91
N GLU A 108 8.46 -24.90 2.03
CA GLU A 108 9.59 -25.54 2.71
C GLU A 108 9.70 -26.99 2.23
N PHE A 109 10.92 -27.51 2.12
CA PHE A 109 11.14 -28.91 1.78
C PHE A 109 10.66 -29.81 2.91
N ILE A 110 10.00 -30.91 2.56
CA ILE A 110 9.56 -31.93 3.53
C ILE A 110 10.80 -32.58 4.15
N ASP A 111 10.68 -32.95 5.43
CA ASP A 111 11.76 -33.62 6.17
C ASP A 111 12.27 -34.87 5.46
N GLY A 112 13.60 -35.06 5.47
CA GLY A 112 14.26 -36.21 4.85
C GLY A 112 14.54 -36.08 3.35
N VAL A 113 14.20 -34.95 2.73
CA VAL A 113 14.53 -34.69 1.31
C VAL A 113 15.94 -34.12 1.18
N GLU A 114 16.78 -34.76 0.38
CA GLU A 114 18.10 -34.22 0.02
C GLU A 114 17.94 -33.08 -0.99
N VAL A 115 18.20 -31.84 -0.54
CA VAL A 115 17.97 -30.63 -1.33
C VAL A 115 19.11 -30.39 -2.32
N ASN A 116 18.81 -30.55 -3.60
CA ASN A 116 19.70 -30.18 -4.71
C ASN A 116 19.23 -28.91 -5.44
N GLU A 117 20.01 -28.47 -6.42
CA GLU A 117 19.74 -27.25 -7.18
C GLU A 117 18.42 -27.33 -7.98
N THR A 118 18.05 -28.50 -8.50
CA THR A 118 16.77 -28.68 -9.20
C THR A 118 15.58 -28.45 -8.26
N LEU A 119 15.68 -28.92 -7.01
CA LEU A 119 14.64 -28.70 -6.00
C LEU A 119 14.55 -27.23 -5.58
N ARG A 120 15.69 -26.54 -5.46
CA ARG A 120 15.72 -25.08 -5.20
C ARG A 120 15.04 -24.28 -6.31
N GLN A 121 15.36 -24.58 -7.57
CA GLN A 121 14.70 -23.98 -8.73
C GLN A 121 13.19 -24.30 -8.76
N GLY A 122 12.82 -25.50 -8.32
CA GLY A 122 11.43 -25.91 -8.16
C GLY A 122 10.67 -25.08 -7.12
N ARG A 123 11.30 -24.78 -5.98
CA ARG A 123 10.77 -23.86 -4.96
C ARG A 123 10.57 -22.46 -5.54
N ASP A 124 11.59 -21.90 -6.20
CA ASP A 124 11.51 -20.56 -6.80
C ASP A 124 10.43 -20.48 -7.88
N SER A 125 10.22 -21.57 -8.63
CA SER A 125 9.11 -21.69 -9.57
C SER A 125 7.76 -21.64 -8.86
N CYS A 126 7.59 -22.35 -7.74
CA CYS A 126 6.36 -22.29 -6.94
C CYS A 126 6.12 -20.88 -6.37
N THR A 127 7.16 -20.22 -5.86
CA THR A 127 7.10 -18.84 -5.35
C THR A 127 6.63 -17.87 -6.44
N LYS A 128 7.15 -18.00 -7.66
CA LYS A 128 6.73 -17.19 -8.81
C LYS A 128 5.27 -17.46 -9.22
N ILE A 129 4.83 -18.72 -9.17
CA ILE A 129 3.43 -19.09 -9.45
C ILE A 129 2.49 -18.42 -8.43
N GLU A 130 2.82 -18.52 -7.14
CA GLU A 130 2.00 -17.97 -6.06
C GLU A 130 1.94 -16.43 -6.12
N SER A 131 3.08 -15.75 -6.12
CA SER A 131 3.12 -14.28 -6.16
C SER A 131 2.47 -13.68 -7.39
N ARG A 132 2.63 -14.28 -8.58
CA ARG A 132 1.95 -13.80 -9.81
C ARG A 132 0.45 -14.04 -9.76
N PHE A 133 0.02 -15.18 -9.23
CA PHE A 133 -1.40 -15.44 -9.03
C PHE A 133 -2.01 -14.38 -8.10
N ALA A 134 -1.40 -14.16 -6.94
CA ALA A 134 -1.89 -13.20 -5.96
C ALA A 134 -1.95 -11.78 -6.53
N ASN A 135 -0.88 -11.31 -7.18
CA ASN A 135 -0.86 -10.00 -7.82
C ASN A 135 -1.95 -9.84 -8.89
N ARG A 136 -2.14 -10.85 -9.76
CA ARG A 136 -3.20 -10.82 -10.77
C ARG A 136 -4.59 -10.72 -10.14
N VAL A 137 -4.89 -11.59 -9.17
CA VAL A 137 -6.21 -11.62 -8.51
C VAL A 137 -6.49 -10.30 -7.80
N GLN A 138 -5.50 -9.78 -7.08
CA GLN A 138 -5.61 -8.47 -6.42
C GLN A 138 -5.88 -7.35 -7.43
N ARG A 139 -5.11 -7.31 -8.52
CA ARG A 139 -5.23 -6.29 -9.56
C ARG A 139 -6.62 -6.31 -10.21
N GLN A 140 -7.09 -7.50 -10.61
CA GLN A 140 -8.41 -7.68 -11.21
C GLN A 140 -9.54 -7.24 -10.28
N ALA A 141 -9.40 -7.54 -8.99
CA ALA A 141 -10.38 -7.16 -7.98
C ALA A 141 -10.42 -5.64 -7.76
N LEU A 142 -9.27 -4.97 -7.72
CA LEU A 142 -9.22 -3.51 -7.63
C LEU A 142 -9.77 -2.85 -8.91
N ASP A 143 -9.41 -3.34 -10.09
CA ASP A 143 -9.96 -2.83 -11.36
C ASP A 143 -11.49 -2.99 -11.42
N ALA A 144 -12.02 -4.12 -10.96
CA ALA A 144 -13.46 -4.37 -10.90
C ALA A 144 -14.16 -3.42 -9.90
N LEU A 145 -13.58 -3.25 -8.70
CA LEU A 145 -14.11 -2.33 -7.69
C LEU A 145 -14.13 -0.90 -8.22
N ILE A 146 -13.00 -0.42 -8.74
CA ILE A 146 -12.87 0.93 -9.31
C ILE A 146 -13.85 1.12 -10.47
N SER A 147 -14.04 0.11 -11.32
CA SER A 147 -14.98 0.18 -12.44
C SER A 147 -16.43 0.26 -11.98
N SER A 148 -16.79 -0.43 -10.90
CA SER A 148 -18.14 -0.43 -10.32
C SER A 148 -18.52 0.89 -9.63
N MET A 149 -17.52 1.71 -9.26
CA MET A 149 -17.75 2.97 -8.57
C MET A 149 -18.11 4.09 -9.55
N ASP A 150 -19.15 4.85 -9.17
CA ASP A 150 -19.60 6.05 -9.87
C ASP A 150 -18.53 7.14 -9.89
N TYR A 151 -17.94 7.41 -8.71
CA TYR A 151 -16.80 8.30 -8.55
C TYR A 151 -15.55 7.45 -8.32
N LYS A 152 -14.51 7.70 -9.12
CA LYS A 152 -13.26 6.96 -8.99
C LYS A 152 -12.57 7.33 -7.66
N PRO A 153 -11.94 6.35 -6.98
CA PRO A 153 -11.14 6.66 -5.80
C PRO A 153 -10.09 7.72 -6.10
N ALA A 154 -9.82 8.57 -5.12
CA ALA A 154 -8.86 9.66 -5.25
C ALA A 154 -7.43 9.13 -5.43
N ALA A 155 -7.09 8.02 -4.77
CA ALA A 155 -5.81 7.36 -4.93
C ALA A 155 -5.85 5.89 -4.45
N LEU A 156 -4.86 5.13 -4.92
CA LEU A 156 -4.42 3.87 -4.33
C LEU A 156 -3.13 4.12 -3.53
N VAL A 157 -3.19 3.86 -2.23
CA VAL A 157 -2.05 3.85 -1.32
C VAL A 157 -1.43 2.45 -1.32
N ILE A 158 -0.13 2.36 -1.62
CA ILE A 158 0.65 1.12 -1.50
C ILE A 158 1.74 1.31 -0.44
N ASN A 159 1.57 0.69 0.72
CA ASN A 159 2.49 0.84 1.85
C ASN A 159 3.64 -0.18 1.77
N GLY A 160 4.57 0.05 0.86
CA GLY A 160 5.87 -0.63 0.85
C GLY A 160 5.87 -2.06 0.31
N ASP A 161 7.08 -2.61 0.29
CA ASP A 161 7.44 -3.87 -0.32
C ASP A 161 6.92 -3.94 -1.76
N LEU A 162 7.38 -2.98 -2.55
CA LEU A 162 7.11 -2.90 -3.99
C LEU A 162 7.94 -3.94 -4.74
N THR A 163 9.11 -4.26 -4.20
CA THR A 163 10.06 -5.24 -4.70
C THR A 163 10.52 -6.14 -3.57
N ASP A 164 10.96 -7.36 -3.92
CA ASP A 164 11.44 -8.33 -2.93
C ASP A 164 12.88 -8.03 -2.50
N PHE A 165 13.67 -7.46 -3.41
CA PHE A 165 15.07 -7.17 -3.15
C PHE A 165 15.61 -5.97 -3.95
N GLY A 166 14.75 -5.10 -4.46
CA GLY A 166 15.17 -3.91 -5.21
C GLY A 166 15.95 -4.15 -6.51
N HIS A 167 15.93 -5.37 -7.06
CA HIS A 167 16.54 -5.63 -8.35
C HIS A 167 15.78 -4.91 -9.47
N LEU A 168 16.50 -4.45 -10.50
CA LEU A 168 15.90 -3.72 -11.63
C LEU A 168 14.74 -4.48 -12.32
N HIS A 169 14.86 -5.80 -12.46
CA HIS A 169 13.80 -6.60 -13.07
C HIS A 169 12.55 -6.71 -12.18
N GLN A 170 12.71 -6.71 -10.86
CA GLN A 170 11.58 -6.70 -9.91
C GLN A 170 10.87 -5.35 -9.93
N LEU A 171 11.63 -4.24 -9.92
CA LEU A 171 11.08 -2.90 -10.09
C LEU A 171 10.32 -2.77 -11.42
N HIS A 172 10.87 -3.35 -12.49
CA HIS A 172 10.18 -3.38 -13.77
C HIS A 172 8.87 -4.19 -13.73
N GLU A 173 8.85 -5.36 -13.08
CA GLU A 173 7.64 -6.18 -12.93
C GLU A 173 6.56 -5.43 -12.11
N PHE A 174 6.93 -4.82 -10.98
CA PHE A 174 6.06 -3.93 -10.21
C PHE A 174 5.50 -2.81 -11.10
N ARG A 175 6.37 -2.13 -11.85
CA ARG A 175 5.93 -1.01 -12.70
C ARG A 175 4.98 -1.44 -13.80
N GLN A 176 5.19 -2.60 -14.40
CA GLN A 176 4.34 -3.12 -15.46
C GLN A 176 2.94 -3.48 -14.95
N VAL A 177 2.85 -4.14 -13.79
CA VAL A 177 1.59 -4.65 -13.26
C VAL A 177 0.81 -3.58 -12.49
N TRP A 178 1.51 -2.77 -11.69
CA TRP A 178 0.89 -1.80 -10.80
C TRP A 178 1.04 -0.38 -11.31
N TYR A 179 2.25 0.12 -11.53
CA TYR A 179 2.47 1.57 -11.69
C TYR A 179 2.03 2.18 -13.03
N ASN A 180 2.45 1.63 -14.17
CA ASN A 180 2.41 2.34 -15.45
C ASN A 180 0.98 2.53 -16.01
N ASN A 181 0.05 1.62 -15.72
CA ASN A 181 -1.30 1.60 -16.31
C ASN A 181 -2.38 1.29 -15.25
N PHE A 182 -2.38 2.02 -14.13
CA PHE A 182 -3.45 1.93 -13.13
C PHE A 182 -4.50 3.01 -13.37
N PRO A 183 -5.81 2.71 -13.21
CA PRO A 183 -6.89 3.65 -13.55
C PRO A 183 -7.02 4.85 -12.59
N ILE A 184 -6.25 4.91 -11.51
CA ILE A 184 -6.28 5.99 -10.51
C ILE A 184 -4.85 6.35 -10.05
N PRO A 185 -4.64 7.56 -9.48
CA PRO A 185 -3.34 7.98 -8.94
C PRO A 185 -2.82 7.09 -7.81
N PHE A 186 -1.52 7.17 -7.58
CA PHE A 186 -0.82 6.43 -6.52
C PHE A 186 -0.30 7.32 -5.41
N ILE A 187 -0.28 6.77 -4.20
CA ILE A 187 0.54 7.22 -3.07
C ILE A 187 1.41 6.03 -2.68
N LEU A 188 2.69 6.10 -3.02
CA LEU A 188 3.63 5.01 -2.80
C LEU A 188 4.45 5.23 -1.53
N GLY A 189 4.62 4.17 -0.77
CA GLY A 189 5.58 4.02 0.30
C GLY A 189 6.63 2.96 -0.01
N LEU A 190 7.75 3.00 0.71
CA LEU A 190 8.76 1.94 0.71
C LEU A 190 8.64 1.06 1.96
N GLY A 191 8.94 -0.22 1.80
CA GLY A 191 9.07 -1.21 2.87
C GLY A 191 10.50 -1.68 3.05
N ASN A 192 10.70 -2.65 3.94
CA ASN A 192 12.04 -3.12 4.29
C ASN A 192 12.66 -3.96 3.15
N HIS A 193 11.86 -4.65 2.33
CA HIS A 193 12.35 -5.38 1.16
C HIS A 193 12.76 -4.47 0.00
N ASP A 194 12.31 -3.21 0.00
CA ASP A 194 12.69 -2.28 -1.07
C ASP A 194 14.13 -1.78 -0.91
N TYR A 195 14.65 -1.69 0.32
CA TYR A 195 16.00 -1.15 0.53
C TYR A 195 16.68 -1.60 1.81
N GLN A 196 16.00 -1.63 2.97
CA GLN A 196 16.65 -1.96 4.26
C GLN A 196 17.36 -3.32 4.22
N ASN A 197 16.65 -4.35 3.78
CA ASN A 197 17.16 -5.72 3.77
C ASN A 197 18.24 -5.93 2.70
N ASN A 198 18.33 -5.02 1.73
CA ASN A 198 19.18 -5.17 0.55
C ASN A 198 20.58 -4.59 0.75
N ILE A 199 20.78 -3.89 1.88
CA ILE A 199 22.04 -3.25 2.22
C ILE A 199 23.06 -4.30 2.62
N ASN A 200 24.21 -4.24 1.97
CA ASN A 200 25.33 -5.17 2.02
C ASN A 200 25.05 -6.58 1.47
N ASP A 201 23.91 -6.79 0.81
CA ASP A 201 23.55 -8.09 0.23
C ASP A 201 23.65 -8.08 -1.32
N CYS A 202 23.45 -6.91 -1.94
CA CYS A 202 23.75 -6.73 -3.36
C CYS A 202 25.16 -6.15 -3.60
N ALA A 203 25.76 -6.55 -4.73
CA ALA A 203 27.03 -5.99 -5.19
C ALA A 203 26.98 -4.45 -5.17
N LEU A 204 27.91 -3.83 -4.43
CA LEU A 204 28.03 -2.39 -4.29
C LEU A 204 26.73 -1.66 -3.83
N ASN A 205 25.83 -2.36 -3.13
CA ASN A 205 24.52 -1.84 -2.71
C ASN A 205 23.62 -1.36 -3.85
N PHE A 206 23.83 -1.86 -5.07
CA PHE A 206 23.07 -1.43 -6.25
C PHE A 206 21.56 -1.62 -6.11
N CYS A 207 21.11 -2.64 -5.39
CA CYS A 207 19.68 -2.93 -5.23
C CYS A 207 18.96 -1.87 -4.38
N ALA A 208 19.46 -1.61 -3.18
CA ALA A 208 18.95 -0.52 -2.34
C ALA A 208 19.05 0.82 -3.06
N HIS A 209 20.18 1.09 -3.74
CA HIS A 209 20.35 2.31 -4.54
C HIS A 209 19.32 2.43 -5.66
N THR A 210 19.05 1.35 -6.41
CA THR A 210 18.09 1.34 -7.52
C THR A 210 16.71 1.75 -7.04
N MET A 211 16.24 1.17 -5.94
CA MET A 211 14.93 1.49 -5.38
C MET A 211 14.86 2.91 -4.83
N LEU A 212 15.85 3.33 -4.06
CA LEU A 212 15.87 4.69 -3.51
C LEU A 212 15.96 5.74 -4.62
N SER A 213 16.78 5.54 -5.65
CA SER A 213 16.85 6.46 -6.79
C SER A 213 15.53 6.55 -7.54
N TRP A 214 14.91 5.42 -7.90
CA TRP A 214 13.60 5.43 -8.54
C TRP A 214 12.53 6.10 -7.67
N TYR A 215 12.54 5.86 -6.36
CA TYR A 215 11.60 6.48 -5.44
C TYR A 215 11.80 8.00 -5.33
N THR A 216 13.05 8.48 -5.28
CA THR A 216 13.33 9.92 -5.31
C THR A 216 12.87 10.57 -6.61
N ASP A 217 12.98 9.87 -7.74
CA ASP A 217 12.44 10.33 -9.02
C ASP A 217 10.91 10.34 -9.02
N TYR A 218 10.25 9.32 -8.45
CA TYR A 218 8.80 9.30 -8.25
C TYR A 218 8.34 10.52 -7.45
N VAL A 219 8.94 10.76 -6.28
CA VAL A 219 8.61 11.91 -5.40
C VAL A 219 8.76 13.22 -6.16
N LYS A 220 9.87 13.38 -6.90
CA LYS A 220 10.14 14.58 -7.71
C LYS A 220 9.13 14.74 -8.85
N ASN A 221 8.85 13.67 -9.59
CA ASN A 221 7.95 13.70 -10.76
C ASN A 221 6.50 14.01 -10.34
N MET A 222 6.10 13.56 -9.14
CA MET A 222 4.81 13.88 -8.54
C MET A 222 4.78 15.28 -7.90
N SER A 223 5.91 16.01 -7.89
CA SER A 223 6.05 17.32 -7.24
C SER A 223 5.69 17.32 -5.74
N LEU A 224 5.96 16.20 -5.07
CA LEU A 224 5.66 16.02 -3.64
C LEU A 224 6.67 16.79 -2.78
N VAL A 225 6.19 17.46 -1.74
CA VAL A 225 7.05 18.11 -0.74
C VAL A 225 7.51 17.04 0.25
N ALA A 226 8.77 16.62 0.10
CA ALA A 226 9.35 15.53 0.85
C ALA A 226 10.59 15.95 1.65
N ASP A 227 10.86 15.22 2.73
CA ASP A 227 12.08 15.30 3.53
C ASP A 227 13.23 14.56 2.82
N ILE A 228 13.68 15.15 1.71
CA ILE A 228 14.77 14.65 0.87
C ILE A 228 15.65 15.83 0.49
N GLN A 229 16.92 15.75 0.85
CA GLN A 229 17.94 16.71 0.45
C GLN A 229 18.98 16.01 -0.39
N ARG A 230 19.35 16.63 -1.51
CA ARG A 230 20.42 16.16 -2.39
C ARG A 230 21.54 17.17 -2.37
N LYS A 231 22.74 16.74 -1.98
CA LYS A 231 23.95 17.58 -1.93
C LYS A 231 25.06 16.94 -2.74
N THR A 232 25.72 17.72 -3.60
CA THR A 232 26.96 17.28 -4.24
C THR A 232 28.14 17.56 -3.31
N VAL A 233 28.95 16.54 -3.02
CA VAL A 233 30.14 16.64 -2.17
C VAL A 233 31.34 16.13 -2.96
N LYS A 234 32.17 17.04 -3.47
CA LYS A 234 33.27 16.74 -4.43
C LYS A 234 32.74 16.01 -5.68
N PHE A 235 33.08 14.72 -5.83
CA PHE A 235 32.64 13.86 -6.92
C PHE A 235 31.45 12.96 -6.54
N ASP A 236 31.05 12.97 -5.28
CA ASP A 236 29.96 12.15 -4.75
C ASP A 236 28.65 12.95 -4.64
N VAL A 237 27.53 12.24 -4.59
CA VAL A 237 26.20 12.78 -4.30
C VAL A 237 25.73 12.18 -2.98
N GLU A 238 25.35 13.04 -2.04
CA GLU A 238 24.75 12.64 -0.77
C GLU A 238 23.25 12.94 -0.78
N PHE A 239 22.44 11.93 -0.46
CA PHE A 239 21.03 12.06 -0.17
C PHE A 239 20.80 11.94 1.33
N THR A 240 20.11 12.93 1.92
CA THR A 240 19.79 12.94 3.35
C THR A 240 18.29 13.22 3.58
N GLY A 241 17.80 12.85 4.76
CA GLY A 241 16.40 13.03 5.16
C GLY A 241 15.69 11.70 5.39
N SER A 242 14.42 11.73 5.74
CA SER A 242 13.64 10.53 6.07
C SER A 242 12.88 9.91 4.89
N LEU A 243 12.96 10.53 3.70
CA LEU A 243 12.18 10.17 2.51
C LEU A 243 10.66 10.36 2.67
N ALA A 244 10.21 10.85 3.83
CA ALA A 244 8.81 11.06 4.13
C ALA A 244 8.25 12.24 3.35
N TYR A 245 6.94 12.20 3.05
CA TYR A 245 6.24 13.30 2.40
C TYR A 245 4.80 13.40 2.90
N THR A 246 4.18 14.56 2.68
CA THR A 246 2.77 14.80 2.94
C THR A 246 2.09 15.16 1.63
N GLU A 247 0.96 14.52 1.34
CA GLU A 247 0.12 14.82 0.18
C GLU A 247 -1.32 15.11 0.62
N THR A 248 -2.00 16.03 -0.08
CA THR A 248 -3.43 16.28 0.13
C THR A 248 -4.24 15.58 -0.95
N VAL A 249 -5.04 14.60 -0.54
CA VAL A 249 -5.95 13.89 -1.44
C VAL A 249 -7.36 14.40 -1.29
N CYS A 250 -8.08 14.54 -2.40
CA CYS A 250 -9.45 15.06 -2.40
C CYS A 250 -10.38 14.21 -3.27
N SER A 251 -11.67 14.22 -2.93
CA SER A 251 -12.74 13.66 -3.75
C SER A 251 -12.74 14.30 -5.14
N SER A 252 -13.44 13.67 -6.11
CA SER A 252 -13.55 14.21 -7.47
C SER A 252 -14.13 15.63 -7.49
N SER A 253 -15.01 15.96 -6.54
CA SER A 253 -15.59 17.31 -6.41
C SER A 253 -14.66 18.33 -5.71
N ARG A 254 -13.57 17.85 -5.11
CA ARG A 254 -12.62 18.61 -4.28
C ARG A 254 -13.20 19.22 -3.00
N LYS A 255 -14.39 18.78 -2.57
CA LYS A 255 -15.03 19.26 -1.33
C LYS A 255 -14.57 18.50 -0.09
N LEU A 256 -14.18 17.24 -0.26
CA LEU A 256 -13.72 16.38 0.83
C LEU A 256 -12.25 16.05 0.60
N CYS A 257 -11.40 16.39 1.56
CA CYS A 257 -9.96 16.16 1.46
C CYS A 257 -9.40 15.55 2.76
N ALA A 258 -8.26 14.87 2.64
CA ALA A 258 -7.48 14.35 3.75
C ALA A 258 -5.98 14.57 3.48
N PHE A 259 -5.20 14.71 4.55
CA PHE A 259 -3.75 14.66 4.49
C PHE A 259 -3.30 13.21 4.61
N VAL A 260 -2.43 12.78 3.72
CA VAL A 260 -1.73 11.51 3.78
C VAL A 260 -0.27 11.79 4.06
N ILE A 261 0.22 11.38 5.23
CA ILE A 261 1.62 11.51 5.61
C ILE A 261 2.28 10.15 5.42
N GLN A 262 3.12 10.03 4.39
CA GLN A 262 3.85 8.81 4.07
C GLN A 262 5.21 8.81 4.77
N LEU A 263 5.41 7.89 5.71
CA LEU A 263 6.64 7.76 6.51
C LEU A 263 7.61 6.69 5.99
N ASN A 264 7.21 5.94 4.96
CA ASN A 264 7.94 4.78 4.41
C ASN A 264 8.08 3.65 5.42
N ASN A 265 9.30 3.13 5.63
CA ASN A 265 9.46 1.82 6.25
C ASN A 265 8.93 1.76 7.69
N ALA A 266 9.49 2.53 8.63
CA ALA A 266 9.01 2.56 10.02
C ALA A 266 9.31 3.92 10.66
N ILE A 267 8.62 4.23 11.77
CA ILE A 267 8.70 5.56 12.41
C ILE A 267 10.12 5.92 12.90
N ASP A 268 10.88 4.96 13.41
CA ASP A 268 12.22 5.13 13.99
C ASP A 268 13.32 4.53 13.11
N TYR A 269 12.96 4.11 11.90
CA TYR A 269 13.88 3.54 10.94
C TYR A 269 14.96 4.56 10.56
N ASN A 270 16.21 4.10 10.47
CA ASN A 270 17.33 4.88 9.97
C ASN A 270 18.36 3.94 9.34
N VAL A 271 19.05 4.43 8.30
CA VAL A 271 20.15 3.69 7.70
C VAL A 271 21.13 4.59 6.99
N GLU A 272 22.38 4.16 6.94
CA GLU A 272 23.44 4.80 6.16
C GLU A 272 24.15 3.75 5.30
N PHE A 273 24.29 4.02 4.01
CA PHE A 273 25.06 3.19 3.11
C PHE A 273 25.56 3.97 1.89
N SER A 274 26.52 3.40 1.18
CA SER A 274 27.04 3.96 -0.07
C SER A 274 26.88 2.98 -1.23
N SER A 275 26.65 3.51 -2.42
CA SER A 275 26.65 2.81 -3.70
C SER A 275 27.33 3.72 -4.72
N LEU A 276 28.42 3.27 -5.35
CA LEU A 276 29.24 3.99 -6.35
C LEU A 276 28.98 5.51 -6.49
N PHE A 277 29.78 6.33 -5.81
CA PHE A 277 29.69 7.80 -5.82
C PHE A 277 28.38 8.39 -5.28
N VAL A 278 27.51 7.56 -4.69
CA VAL A 278 26.28 7.99 -4.02
C VAL A 278 26.30 7.52 -2.58
N LYS A 279 26.04 8.44 -1.67
CA LYS A 279 25.86 8.19 -0.24
C LYS A 279 24.40 8.42 0.13
N TRP A 280 23.82 7.47 0.84
CA TRP A 280 22.47 7.56 1.41
C TRP A 280 22.58 7.64 2.92
N ASN A 281 21.97 8.68 3.50
CA ASN A 281 21.84 8.87 4.95
C ASN A 281 20.36 9.11 5.27
N ILE A 282 19.64 8.01 5.44
CA ILE A 282 18.20 8.02 5.69
C ILE A 282 17.97 8.09 7.20
N SER A 283 17.36 9.18 7.64
CA SER A 283 17.08 9.43 9.06
C SER A 283 15.67 9.00 9.45
N SER A 284 15.41 8.94 10.75
CA SER A 284 14.06 8.65 11.26
C SER A 284 13.07 9.76 10.91
N PRO A 285 11.86 9.41 10.41
CA PRO A 285 10.81 10.38 10.13
C PRO A 285 10.16 10.99 11.38
N MET A 286 10.56 10.64 12.61
CA MET A 286 9.96 11.19 13.84
C MET A 286 9.99 12.72 13.90
N LYS A 287 11.11 13.34 13.47
CA LYS A 287 11.23 14.80 13.44
C LYS A 287 10.30 15.41 12.39
N TYR A 288 10.26 14.83 11.20
CA TYR A 288 9.36 15.24 10.12
C TYR A 288 7.89 15.15 10.57
N LEU A 289 7.48 13.98 11.06
CA LEU A 289 6.12 13.75 11.57
C LEU A 289 5.75 14.72 12.69
N HIS A 290 6.64 14.98 13.64
CA HIS A 290 6.38 15.96 14.70
C HIS A 290 6.08 17.35 14.14
N ASN A 291 6.87 17.80 13.17
CA ASN A 291 6.69 19.11 12.54
C ASN A 291 5.37 19.17 11.75
N GLU A 292 5.07 18.14 10.96
CA GLU A 292 3.82 18.05 10.19
C GLU A 292 2.59 18.03 11.10
N LEU A 293 2.61 17.25 12.18
CA LEU A 293 1.51 17.23 13.14
C LEU A 293 1.30 18.59 13.84
N ASN A 294 2.38 19.32 14.13
CA ASN A 294 2.27 20.68 14.68
C ASN A 294 1.66 21.65 13.65
N LEU A 295 2.10 21.57 12.39
CA LEU A 295 1.57 22.39 11.30
C LEU A 295 0.07 22.12 11.07
N LEU A 296 -0.33 20.86 11.15
CA LEU A 296 -1.70 20.41 10.95
C LEU A 296 -2.55 20.45 12.23
N GLY A 297 -2.02 20.92 13.36
CA GLY A 297 -2.67 20.83 14.67
C GLY A 297 -4.03 21.54 14.80
N SER A 298 -4.36 22.47 13.89
CA SER A 298 -5.64 23.18 13.83
C SER A 298 -6.57 22.70 12.70
N THR A 299 -6.10 21.79 11.84
CA THR A 299 -6.84 21.38 10.65
C THR A 299 -8.12 20.63 10.99
N SER A 300 -9.13 20.78 10.14
CA SER A 300 -10.35 19.96 10.21
C SER A 300 -10.22 18.69 9.40
N LEU A 301 -9.31 18.65 8.43
CA LEU A 301 -9.14 17.52 7.53
C LEU A 301 -8.57 16.31 8.29
N PRO A 302 -8.96 15.07 7.93
CA PRO A 302 -8.32 13.90 8.49
C PRO A 302 -6.83 13.83 8.15
N ILE A 303 -6.05 13.23 9.05
CA ILE A 303 -4.64 12.93 8.88
C ILE A 303 -4.47 11.40 8.87
N LEU A 304 -4.03 10.85 7.75
CA LEU A 304 -3.78 9.43 7.55
C LEU A 304 -2.26 9.20 7.56
N LEU A 305 -1.74 8.65 8.65
CA LEU A 305 -0.33 8.30 8.78
C LEU A 305 -0.10 6.93 8.14
N ASN A 306 0.78 6.87 7.15
CA ASN A 306 1.08 5.65 6.43
C ASN A 306 2.53 5.24 6.66
N MET A 307 2.76 3.96 6.96
CA MET A 307 4.08 3.35 7.03
C MET A 307 4.00 1.87 6.69
N HIS A 308 5.12 1.21 6.40
CA HIS A 308 5.12 -0.21 6.09
C HIS A 308 5.07 -1.06 7.37
N GLN A 309 6.08 -0.91 8.24
CA GLN A 309 6.22 -1.61 9.51
C GLN A 309 5.73 -0.74 10.67
N CYS A 310 4.89 -1.33 11.52
CA CYS A 310 4.42 -0.70 12.76
C CYS A 310 4.48 -1.68 13.95
N GLU A 311 5.11 -2.83 13.80
CA GLU A 311 5.16 -3.87 14.83
C GLU A 311 6.04 -3.46 16.02
N SER A 312 5.93 -4.21 17.12
CA SER A 312 6.89 -4.16 18.22
C SER A 312 7.08 -2.75 18.80
N MET A 313 8.29 -2.17 18.74
CA MET A 313 8.59 -0.86 19.30
C MET A 313 7.99 0.30 18.47
N HIS A 314 7.75 0.09 17.17
CA HIS A 314 7.26 1.12 16.26
C HIS A 314 5.85 1.61 16.67
N ILE A 315 4.92 0.69 16.94
CA ILE A 315 3.57 1.03 17.43
C ILE A 315 3.61 1.78 18.77
N HIS A 316 4.52 1.42 19.68
CA HIS A 316 4.65 2.12 20.96
C HIS A 316 5.09 3.58 20.74
N LYS A 317 6.05 3.82 19.85
CA LYS A 317 6.52 5.16 19.49
C LYS A 317 5.43 5.99 18.81
N ILE A 318 4.71 5.43 17.83
CA ILE A 318 3.57 6.11 17.20
C ILE A 318 2.49 6.44 18.23
N LYS A 319 2.08 5.48 19.06
CA LYS A 319 1.07 5.70 20.11
C LYS A 319 1.47 6.82 21.06
N MET A 320 2.73 6.85 21.48
CA MET A 320 3.26 7.90 22.34
C MET A 320 3.22 9.27 21.66
N MET A 321 3.65 9.37 20.39
CA MET A 321 3.61 10.61 19.63
C MET A 321 2.18 11.11 19.44
N LEU A 322 1.25 10.22 19.07
CA LEU A 322 -0.16 10.56 18.90
C LEU A 322 -0.82 10.98 20.20
N ARG A 323 -0.56 10.28 21.32
CA ARG A 323 -1.03 10.70 22.66
C ARG A 323 -0.57 12.12 23.00
N ARG A 324 0.72 12.40 22.80
CA ARG A 324 1.28 13.73 23.08
C ARG A 324 0.63 14.79 22.21
N TRP A 325 0.51 14.56 20.90
CA TRP A 325 -0.14 15.50 19.99
C TRP A 325 -1.61 15.72 20.34
N MET A 326 -2.36 14.65 20.58
CA MET A 326 -3.78 14.74 20.97
C MET A 326 -3.98 15.53 22.25
N SER A 327 -3.13 15.32 23.26
CA SER A 327 -3.16 16.10 24.51
C SER A 327 -2.98 17.61 24.24
N THR A 328 -2.13 17.99 23.29
CA THR A 328 -1.92 19.40 22.94
C THR A 328 -3.09 20.03 22.20
N VAL A 329 -3.78 19.29 21.33
CA VAL A 329 -4.87 19.84 20.50
C VAL A 329 -6.26 19.68 21.13
N LYS A 330 -6.43 18.77 22.09
CA LYS A 330 -7.72 18.38 22.69
C LYS A 330 -8.59 19.56 23.08
N LYS A 331 -8.07 20.50 23.88
CA LYS A 331 -8.84 21.67 24.36
C LYS A 331 -9.38 22.52 23.21
N SER A 332 -8.60 22.68 22.14
CA SER A 332 -8.99 23.44 20.95
C SER A 332 -10.08 22.72 20.15
N PHE A 333 -10.00 21.40 20.05
CA PHE A 333 -11.03 20.61 19.38
C PHE A 333 -12.34 20.61 20.16
N GLU A 334 -12.27 20.43 21.48
CA GLU A 334 -13.44 20.45 22.37
C GLU A 334 -14.15 21.81 22.34
N SER A 335 -13.42 22.92 22.43
CA SER A 335 -14.03 24.27 22.40
C SER A 335 -14.72 24.58 21.07
N ASN A 336 -14.24 23.97 19.98
CA ASN A 336 -14.81 24.11 18.64
C ASN A 336 -15.82 23.00 18.29
N HIS A 337 -16.22 22.15 19.25
CA HIS A 337 -17.14 21.02 19.03
C HIS A 337 -16.70 20.09 17.89
N ARG A 338 -15.40 19.83 17.79
CA ARG A 338 -14.77 19.04 16.73
C ARG A 338 -14.10 17.78 17.29
N VAL A 339 -14.00 16.76 16.44
CA VAL A 339 -13.29 15.51 16.74
C VAL A 339 -11.94 15.51 16.03
N PRO A 340 -10.81 15.23 16.72
CA PRO A 340 -9.54 14.99 16.06
C PRO A 340 -9.63 13.76 15.15
N ARG A 341 -9.36 13.94 13.86
CA ARG A 341 -9.41 12.86 12.86
C ARG A 341 -8.00 12.48 12.45
N ILE A 342 -7.41 11.51 13.14
CA ILE A 342 -6.09 10.98 12.83
C ILE A 342 -6.09 9.45 12.91
N GLY A 343 -5.31 8.78 12.07
CA GLY A 343 -5.18 7.33 12.06
C GLY A 343 -3.82 6.87 11.56
N ALA A 344 -3.39 5.66 11.95
CA ALA A 344 -2.18 5.02 11.46
C ALA A 344 -2.53 3.76 10.65
N PHE A 345 -1.97 3.65 9.45
CA PHE A 345 -2.24 2.61 8.47
C PHE A 345 -0.93 1.97 8.03
N TYR A 346 -0.85 0.65 8.10
CA TYR A 346 0.39 -0.08 7.88
C TYR A 346 0.19 -1.51 7.37
N ALA A 347 1.26 -2.10 6.83
CA ALA A 347 1.27 -3.37 6.11
C ALA A 347 2.27 -4.34 6.76
N HIS A 348 3.17 -4.98 5.97
CA HIS A 348 4.26 -5.85 6.40
C HIS A 348 3.84 -7.23 6.93
N MET A 349 2.91 -7.26 7.89
CA MET A 349 2.40 -8.52 8.44
C MET A 349 1.35 -9.10 7.52
N HIS A 350 1.79 -9.83 6.49
CA HIS A 350 0.96 -10.33 5.39
C HIS A 350 -0.37 -11.00 5.83
N GLN A 351 -0.36 -11.70 6.98
CA GLN A 351 -1.52 -12.41 7.53
C GLN A 351 -2.56 -11.50 8.18
N ARG A 352 -2.17 -10.29 8.61
CA ARG A 352 -3.02 -9.39 9.38
C ARG A 352 -3.82 -8.47 8.47
N HIS A 353 -5.11 -8.41 8.75
CA HIS A 353 -6.04 -7.47 8.15
C HIS A 353 -7.09 -7.13 9.20
N GLU A 354 -6.87 -6.03 9.91
CA GLU A 354 -7.59 -5.73 11.14
C GLU A 354 -7.41 -4.26 11.53
N VAL A 355 -8.31 -3.77 12.38
CA VAL A 355 -8.23 -2.44 12.96
C VAL A 355 -8.36 -2.51 14.48
N THR A 356 -7.51 -1.76 15.15
CA THR A 356 -7.67 -1.43 16.57
C THR A 356 -8.02 0.05 16.69
N LEU A 357 -9.22 0.35 17.18
CA LEU A 357 -9.64 1.71 17.51
C LEU A 357 -9.17 2.00 18.93
N GLU A 358 -7.95 2.52 19.06
CA GLU A 358 -7.37 2.86 20.35
C GLU A 358 -8.08 4.06 20.95
N CYS A 359 -8.48 3.96 22.21
CA CYS A 359 -9.07 5.09 22.91
C CYS A 359 -7.95 5.98 23.45
N ILE A 360 -7.69 7.09 22.77
CA ILE A 360 -6.64 8.05 23.13
C ILE A 360 -7.29 9.37 23.48
N GLU A 361 -7.06 9.85 24.70
CA GLU A 361 -7.60 11.12 25.18
C GLU A 361 -9.13 11.26 25.09
N GLY A 362 -9.86 10.14 25.05
CA GLY A 362 -11.33 10.09 24.93
C GLY A 362 -11.85 10.00 23.49
N TYR A 363 -10.96 9.86 22.50
CA TYR A 363 -11.32 9.75 21.08
C TYR A 363 -10.75 8.47 20.45
N LYS A 364 -11.50 7.91 19.51
CA LYS A 364 -11.08 6.75 18.71
C LYS A 364 -9.95 7.16 17.76
N VAL A 365 -8.82 6.47 17.85
CA VAL A 365 -7.69 6.58 16.92
C VAL A 365 -7.46 5.21 16.26
N PRO A 366 -7.76 5.05 14.97
CA PRO A 366 -7.55 3.79 14.27
C PRO A 366 -6.07 3.48 14.04
N PHE A 367 -5.71 2.24 14.34
CA PHE A 367 -4.46 1.58 13.99
C PHE A 367 -4.80 0.38 13.10
N VAL A 368 -4.47 0.46 11.81
CA VAL A 368 -5.03 -0.42 10.78
C VAL A 368 -3.92 -1.20 10.09
N TYR A 369 -3.98 -2.54 10.19
CA TYR A 369 -3.34 -3.42 9.24
C TYR A 369 -4.19 -3.47 7.98
N ILE A 370 -3.71 -2.88 6.88
CA ILE A 370 -4.52 -2.63 5.67
C ILE A 370 -4.73 -3.87 4.79
N GLY A 371 -4.09 -4.98 5.12
CA GLY A 371 -4.08 -6.17 4.27
C GLY A 371 -3.00 -6.10 3.18
N SER A 372 -2.69 -7.25 2.61
CA SER A 372 -1.53 -7.46 1.76
C SER A 372 -1.88 -8.29 0.52
N VAL A 373 -1.09 -8.17 -0.55
CA VAL A 373 -1.26 -9.01 -1.75
C VAL A 373 -1.05 -10.51 -1.48
N PRO A 374 -0.07 -10.97 -0.67
CA PRO A 374 0.11 -12.39 -0.35
C PRO A 374 -1.14 -13.09 0.19
N ASN A 375 -2.02 -12.35 0.88
CA ASN A 375 -3.30 -12.85 1.37
C ASN A 375 -4.52 -12.39 0.53
N ASN A 376 -4.28 -11.69 -0.57
CA ASN A 376 -5.30 -11.10 -1.43
C ASN A 376 -6.30 -10.21 -0.66
N ARG A 377 -5.77 -9.35 0.23
CA ARG A 377 -6.57 -8.44 1.07
C ARG A 377 -6.23 -6.99 0.77
N PHE A 378 -7.19 -6.11 0.98
CA PHE A 378 -6.98 -4.65 0.96
C PHE A 378 -8.08 -3.94 1.74
N THR A 379 -7.89 -2.66 2.00
CA THR A 379 -8.84 -1.81 2.72
C THR A 379 -9.32 -0.69 1.81
N LYS A 380 -10.62 -0.42 1.84
CA LYS A 380 -11.22 0.81 1.28
C LYS A 380 -11.52 1.78 2.42
N PHE A 381 -11.04 3.01 2.31
CA PHE A 381 -11.44 4.13 3.15
C PHE A 381 -12.47 4.97 2.40
N ASP A 382 -13.60 5.27 3.04
CA ASP A 382 -14.62 6.17 2.51
C ASP A 382 -14.94 7.26 3.53
N MET A 383 -15.02 8.50 3.08
CA MET A 383 -15.41 9.64 3.91
C MET A 383 -16.44 10.50 3.20
N THR A 384 -17.51 10.85 3.90
CA THR A 384 -18.52 11.82 3.50
C THR A 384 -18.36 13.12 4.31
N ALA A 385 -19.32 14.03 4.23
CA ALA A 385 -19.33 15.22 5.08
C ALA A 385 -19.50 14.89 6.58
N SER A 386 -20.13 13.75 6.89
CA SER A 386 -20.57 13.41 8.25
C SER A 386 -19.92 12.15 8.81
N THR A 387 -19.50 11.21 7.97
CA THR A 387 -19.00 9.89 8.39
C THR A 387 -17.68 9.55 7.72
N ALA A 388 -16.93 8.64 8.36
CA ALA A 388 -15.74 8.06 7.76
C ALA A 388 -15.59 6.61 8.21
N THR A 389 -15.42 5.72 7.24
CA THR A 389 -15.37 4.28 7.46
C THR A 389 -14.15 3.68 6.78
N ILE A 390 -13.74 2.52 7.28
CA ILE A 390 -12.93 1.58 6.53
C ILE A 390 -13.69 0.30 6.30
N THR A 391 -13.49 -0.31 5.14
CA THR A 391 -14.04 -1.62 4.80
C THR A 391 -12.92 -2.53 4.34
N GLY A 392 -12.80 -3.70 4.97
CA GLY A 392 -11.88 -4.75 4.52
C GLY A 392 -12.46 -5.52 3.32
N TYR A 393 -11.61 -5.87 2.36
CA TYR A 393 -11.95 -6.69 1.20
C TYR A 393 -11.02 -7.90 1.06
N LYS A 394 -11.56 -8.97 0.47
CA LYS A 394 -10.81 -10.12 -0.04
C LYS A 394 -11.01 -10.22 -1.55
N ALA A 395 -9.92 -10.23 -2.30
CA ALA A 395 -9.93 -10.51 -3.73
C ALA A 395 -10.06 -12.02 -3.99
N ARG A 396 -10.87 -12.37 -4.98
CA ARG A 396 -11.16 -13.75 -5.40
C ARG A 396 -10.87 -13.92 -6.88
N ASP A 397 -10.38 -15.10 -7.24
CA ASP A 397 -10.28 -15.51 -8.63
C ASP A 397 -11.67 -15.87 -9.18
N SER A 398 -12.11 -15.17 -10.23
CA SER A 398 -13.45 -15.35 -10.81
C SER A 398 -13.73 -16.78 -11.27
N LEU A 399 -12.72 -17.49 -11.77
CA LEU A 399 -12.88 -18.87 -12.25
C LEU A 399 -13.06 -19.85 -11.09
N MET A 400 -12.52 -19.53 -9.91
CA MET A 400 -12.65 -20.36 -8.71
C MET A 400 -13.91 -20.04 -7.89
N TYR A 401 -14.55 -18.89 -8.12
CA TYR A 401 -15.69 -18.40 -7.33
C TYR A 401 -16.89 -17.97 -8.18
N ASN A 402 -17.18 -18.69 -9.27
CA ASN A 402 -18.39 -18.50 -10.09
C ASN A 402 -18.62 -17.05 -10.56
N GLY A 403 -17.53 -16.33 -10.87
CA GLY A 403 -17.59 -14.92 -11.29
C GLY A 403 -17.54 -13.90 -10.15
N GLU A 404 -17.63 -14.30 -8.88
CA GLU A 404 -17.42 -13.40 -7.75
C GLU A 404 -15.94 -13.06 -7.60
N ILE A 405 -15.58 -11.79 -7.78
CA ILE A 405 -14.18 -11.31 -7.76
C ILE A 405 -13.83 -10.63 -6.42
N LEU A 406 -14.83 -10.22 -5.66
CA LEU A 406 -14.68 -9.41 -4.44
C LEU A 406 -15.62 -9.91 -3.35
N GLU A 407 -15.06 -10.19 -2.18
CA GLU A 407 -15.81 -10.37 -0.95
C GLU A 407 -15.59 -9.14 -0.06
N GLN A 408 -16.66 -8.43 0.26
CA GLN A 408 -16.67 -7.43 1.31
C GLN A 408 -16.68 -8.13 2.67
N LEU A 409 -15.82 -7.70 3.59
CA LEU A 409 -15.65 -8.33 4.90
C LEU A 409 -16.46 -7.55 5.93
N GLU A 410 -15.81 -6.63 6.64
CA GLU A 410 -16.44 -5.82 7.70
C GLU A 410 -16.14 -4.35 7.45
N THR A 411 -17.11 -3.51 7.80
CA THR A 411 -17.04 -2.04 7.71
C THR A 411 -17.04 -1.47 9.13
N VAL A 412 -16.12 -0.55 9.41
CA VAL A 412 -15.88 0.01 10.75
C VAL A 412 -15.81 1.54 10.66
N ASP A 413 -16.55 2.22 11.53
CA ASP A 413 -16.46 3.68 11.73
C ASP A 413 -15.16 4.05 12.45
N LEU A 414 -14.43 5.04 11.93
CA LEU A 414 -13.06 5.32 12.37
C LEU A 414 -12.93 6.22 13.60
N TRP A 415 -13.71 7.29 13.64
CA TRP A 415 -13.51 8.39 14.58
C TRP A 415 -14.77 8.68 15.37
N GLY A 416 -14.57 9.27 16.55
CA GLY A 416 -15.65 9.61 17.46
C GLY A 416 -15.19 9.52 18.91
N PRO A 417 -16.07 9.83 19.87
CA PRO A 417 -15.79 9.62 21.27
C PRO A 417 -15.62 8.13 21.60
N CYS A 418 -14.85 7.83 22.65
CA CYS A 418 -14.66 6.48 23.16
C CYS A 418 -14.48 6.45 24.67
N VAL A 419 -14.73 5.27 25.23
CA VAL A 419 -14.43 4.93 26.63
C VAL A 419 -13.47 3.74 26.76
N ARG A 420 -13.28 2.99 25.68
CA ARG A 420 -12.43 1.79 25.63
C ARG A 420 -11.87 1.57 24.24
N THR A 421 -10.76 0.85 24.16
CA THR A 421 -10.20 0.37 22.89
C THR A 421 -11.09 -0.74 22.31
N GLU A 422 -11.33 -0.69 21.01
CA GLU A 422 -12.10 -1.69 20.26
C GLU A 422 -11.19 -2.38 19.22
N HIS A 423 -11.44 -3.65 18.93
CA HIS A 423 -10.63 -4.44 18.00
C HIS A 423 -11.53 -5.24 17.05
N PHE A 424 -11.25 -5.12 15.75
CA PHE A 424 -12.02 -5.73 14.67
C PHE A 424 -11.07 -6.42 13.71
N ARG A 425 -11.41 -7.63 13.28
CA ARG A 425 -10.63 -8.39 12.29
C ARG A 425 -11.44 -8.58 11.02
N PHE A 426 -10.85 -8.20 9.90
CA PHE A 426 -11.43 -8.39 8.58
C PHE A 426 -11.25 -9.85 8.14
N GLU A 427 -12.01 -10.75 8.77
CA GLU A 427 -11.98 -12.18 8.48
C GLU A 427 -13.13 -12.56 7.55
N ASP A 428 -12.84 -13.44 6.58
CA ASP A 428 -13.91 -14.08 5.80
C ASP A 428 -14.64 -15.13 6.65
N HIS A 429 -15.82 -15.51 6.18
CA HIS A 429 -16.69 -16.42 6.92
C HIS A 429 -16.05 -17.80 7.17
N VAL A 430 -15.21 -18.30 6.26
CA VAL A 430 -14.53 -19.60 6.41
C VAL A 430 -13.46 -19.51 7.50
N THR A 431 -12.63 -18.47 7.47
CA THR A 431 -11.61 -18.20 8.48
C THR A 431 -12.22 -18.00 9.87
N ARG A 432 -13.32 -17.22 9.95
CA ARG A 432 -14.06 -17.01 11.20
C ARG A 432 -14.57 -18.33 11.78
N LYS A 433 -15.22 -19.17 10.97
CA LYS A 433 -15.70 -20.51 11.38
C LYS A 433 -14.57 -21.40 11.89
N ARG A 434 -13.44 -21.45 11.17
CA ARG A 434 -12.26 -22.25 11.57
C ARG A 434 -11.69 -21.79 12.91
N ARG A 435 -11.55 -20.48 13.11
CA ARG A 435 -11.08 -19.89 14.37
C ARG A 435 -12.02 -20.21 15.53
N ASP A 436 -13.33 -20.05 15.32
CA ASP A 436 -14.33 -20.31 16.35
C ASP A 436 -14.38 -21.80 16.72
N PHE A 437 -14.18 -22.70 15.75
CA PHE A 437 -14.02 -24.13 16.01
C PHE A 437 -12.76 -24.43 16.86
N ILE A 438 -11.60 -23.88 16.48
CA ILE A 438 -10.35 -24.06 17.25
C ILE A 438 -10.51 -23.52 18.68
N ARG A 439 -11.13 -22.36 18.84
CA ARG A 439 -11.37 -21.75 20.16
C ARG A 439 -12.29 -22.61 21.03
N ARG A 440 -13.37 -23.16 20.47
CA ARG A 440 -14.26 -24.09 21.18
C ARG A 440 -13.51 -25.34 21.64
N ASN A 441 -12.66 -25.90 20.79
CA ASN A 441 -11.90 -27.11 21.12
C ASN A 441 -10.82 -26.84 22.18
N ARG A 442 -10.15 -25.68 22.15
CA ARG A 442 -9.21 -25.28 23.22
C ARG A 442 -9.92 -25.09 24.55
N ASN A 443 -11.05 -24.40 24.56
CA ASN A 443 -11.83 -24.22 25.78
C ASN A 443 -12.33 -25.58 26.32
N GLN A 444 -12.73 -26.52 25.46
CA GLN A 444 -13.10 -27.87 25.90
C GLN A 444 -11.92 -28.67 26.47
N ALA A 445 -10.71 -28.51 25.90
CA ALA A 445 -9.50 -29.12 26.43
C ALA A 445 -9.14 -28.55 27.82
N ASP A 446 -9.22 -27.23 28.00
CA ASP A 446 -8.95 -26.56 29.28
C ASP A 446 -9.97 -26.97 30.37
N PHE A 447 -11.25 -27.10 30.02
CA PHE A 447 -12.28 -27.63 30.93
C PHE A 447 -12.06 -29.11 31.30
N SER A 448 -11.48 -29.91 30.39
CA SER A 448 -11.16 -31.30 30.68
C SER A 448 -9.93 -31.44 31.58
N SER A 449 -8.94 -30.56 31.45
CA SER A 449 -7.75 -30.55 32.32
C SER A 449 -8.07 -30.10 33.75
N ASP A 450 -9.00 -29.14 33.92
CA ASP A 450 -9.45 -28.71 35.25
C ASP A 450 -10.32 -29.76 35.95
N ALA A 451 -11.10 -30.55 35.20
CA ALA A 451 -11.87 -31.66 35.77
C ALA A 451 -10.97 -32.82 36.26
N SER A 452 -9.83 -33.07 35.60
CA SER A 452 -8.84 -34.05 36.06
C SER A 452 -7.96 -33.56 37.23
N ALA A 453 -7.89 -32.25 37.47
CA ALA A 453 -7.19 -31.68 38.63
C ALA A 453 -8.03 -31.66 39.92
N LEU A 454 -9.34 -31.93 39.83
CA LEU A 454 -10.25 -32.08 40.99
C LEU A 454 -10.40 -33.54 41.48
N PHE A 455 -9.66 -34.48 40.89
CA PHE A 455 -9.68 -35.91 41.25
C PHE A 455 -8.31 -36.47 41.70
N PHE A 456 -7.40 -35.62 42.18
CA PHE A 456 -6.17 -36.04 42.86
C PHE A 456 -6.03 -35.45 44.26
#